data_AF-A0A0F8Z3Y5-F1
#
_entry.id   AF-A0A0F8Z3Y5-F1
#
_cell.length_a   1.000
_cell.length_b   1.000
_cell.length_c   1.000
_cell.angle_alpha   90.00
_cell.angle_beta   90.00
_cell.angle_gamma   90.00
#
_symmetry.space_group_name_H-M   'P 1'
#
loop_
_entity.id
_entity.type
_entity.pdbx_description
1 polymer ?
#
loop_
_entity_poly.entity_id
_entity_poly.type
_entity_poly.pdbx_seq_one_letter_code
_entity_poly.pdbx_strand_id
1 'polypeptide(L)'
;MSEQYAALRGNVNLLGQLLGQTIKDAQGPAILDKVEEIRALAKSSRTGNEQDRQALIDVLHALTDEELLPVARAFNHFLNLANVAEQFHTISRFNDVGFCQLSPLTQTLKALASQAQTGKVNPNQIADTLAKLHINLVLTAHPTEVTRRTIINKHVELSDCLAALERTDNLPYERENILNRIAQLISQAWHTDDIRRSRPTPIDEAKWGFAVIENSLWHAVPRFLRDFSKEVKQHLDLELPNDYSPVEFTSWMGGDRDGNPFVTAQVTQQVLDHGRWMALDLYSRDIDTLSTELSMSQASDELVELAGQDFEPYRA
;
A
#
# COMPACT_ATOMS: atom_id res chain seq x y z
N MET A 1 16.13 -7.56 23.81
CA MET A 1 15.21 -7.00 22.80
C MET A 1 15.83 -7.24 21.44
N SER A 2 15.13 -7.93 20.55
CA SER A 2 15.70 -8.56 19.35
C SER A 2 16.30 -7.56 18.35
N GLU A 3 17.46 -7.93 17.80
CA GLU A 3 18.14 -7.27 16.68
C GLU A 3 17.21 -7.08 15.45
N GLN A 4 16.22 -7.97 15.32
CA GLN A 4 15.21 -8.01 14.27
C GLN A 4 14.47 -6.67 14.04
N TYR A 5 14.17 -5.91 15.10
CA TYR A 5 13.45 -4.62 14.99
C TYR A 5 14.39 -3.41 15.07
N ALA A 6 15.71 -3.59 14.90
CA ALA A 6 16.65 -2.48 14.91
C ALA A 6 16.42 -1.54 13.70
N ALA A 7 16.22 -2.10 12.50
CA ALA A 7 15.96 -1.34 11.28
C ALA A 7 14.67 -0.52 11.37
N LEU A 8 13.57 -1.14 11.84
CA LEU A 8 12.30 -0.45 12.08
C LEU A 8 12.47 0.73 13.04
N ARG A 9 13.13 0.52 14.18
CA ARG A 9 13.41 1.59 15.14
C ARG A 9 14.27 2.71 14.54
N GLY A 10 15.25 2.36 13.70
CA GLY A 10 16.06 3.32 12.96
C GLY A 10 15.22 4.21 12.06
N ASN A 11 14.32 3.61 11.26
CA ASN A 11 13.44 4.36 10.35
C ASN A 11 12.44 5.25 11.11
N VAL A 12 11.80 4.72 12.17
CA VAL A 12 10.89 5.52 13.02
C VAL A 12 11.61 6.72 13.64
N ASN A 13 12.83 6.52 14.14
CA ASN A 13 13.63 7.60 14.71
C ASN A 13 14.02 8.64 13.66
N LEU A 14 14.45 8.21 12.46
CA LEU A 14 14.79 9.11 11.35
C LEU A 14 13.60 9.99 10.96
N LEU A 15 12.45 9.37 10.68
CA LEU A 15 11.24 10.09 10.29
C LEU A 15 10.75 11.01 11.42
N GLY A 16 10.84 10.57 12.67
CA GLY A 16 10.48 11.36 13.83
C GLY A 16 11.37 12.59 14.03
N GLN A 17 12.68 12.46 13.80
CA GLN A 17 13.61 13.60 13.86
C GLN A 17 13.33 14.63 12.77
N LEU A 18 13.09 14.19 11.53
CA LEU A 18 12.76 15.08 10.42
C LEU A 18 11.41 15.79 10.62
N LEU A 19 10.42 15.09 11.18
CA LEU A 19 9.15 15.71 11.58
C LEU A 19 9.36 16.72 12.72
N GLY A 20 10.15 16.39 13.75
CA GLY A 20 10.46 17.32 14.83
C GLY A 20 11.13 18.60 14.33
N GLN A 21 12.09 18.49 13.41
CA GLN A 21 12.72 19.63 12.76
C GLN A 21 11.70 20.46 11.97
N THR A 22 10.82 19.80 11.21
CA THR A 22 9.74 20.47 10.46
C THR A 22 8.79 21.24 11.38
N ILE A 23 8.39 20.65 12.52
CA ILE A 23 7.50 21.30 13.49
C ILE A 23 8.20 22.51 14.11
N LYS A 24 9.47 22.37 14.49
CA LYS A 24 10.27 23.45 15.06
C LYS A 24 10.38 24.64 14.10
N ASP A 25 10.60 24.37 12.82
CA ASP A 25 10.72 25.41 11.80
C ASP A 25 9.36 26.08 11.49
N ALA A 26 8.26 25.32 11.57
CA ALA A 26 6.93 25.81 11.22
C ALA A 26 6.19 26.52 12.37
N GLN A 27 6.30 26.02 13.60
CA GLN A 27 5.51 26.46 14.77
C GLN A 27 6.39 26.93 15.94
N GLY A 28 7.72 26.85 15.80
CA GLY A 28 8.67 27.18 16.84
C GLY A 28 8.97 26.03 17.81
N PRO A 29 9.99 26.19 18.66
CA PRO A 29 10.43 25.14 19.59
C PRO A 29 9.41 24.82 20.68
N ALA A 30 8.61 25.80 21.11
CA ALA A 30 7.65 25.62 22.22
C ALA A 30 6.60 24.52 21.93
N ILE A 31 6.10 24.43 20.70
CA ILE A 31 5.15 23.37 20.33
C ILE A 31 5.81 21.99 20.33
N LEU A 32 7.04 21.90 19.83
CA LEU A 32 7.80 20.65 19.85
C LEU A 32 8.06 20.19 21.28
N ASP A 33 8.46 21.11 22.17
CA ASP A 33 8.72 20.83 23.57
C ASP A 33 7.46 20.29 24.27
N LYS A 34 6.29 20.89 24.01
CA LYS A 34 4.99 20.38 24.52
C LYS A 34 4.67 18.99 24.02
N VAL A 35 4.92 18.69 22.74
CA VAL A 35 4.67 17.36 22.17
C VAL A 35 5.57 16.30 22.81
N GLU A 36 6.86 16.61 23.02
CA GLU A 36 7.79 15.70 23.70
C GLU A 36 7.46 15.53 25.19
N GLU A 37 7.06 16.61 25.88
CA GLU A 37 6.60 16.57 27.28
C GLU A 37 5.38 15.64 27.43
N ILE A 38 4.34 15.84 26.60
CA ILE A 38 3.13 14.99 26.60
C ILE A 38 3.52 13.52 26.34
N ARG A 39 4.42 13.26 25.38
CA ARG A 39 4.88 11.89 25.08
C ARG A 39 5.62 11.25 26.26
N ALA A 40 6.52 11.98 26.89
CA ALA A 40 7.32 11.50 28.02
C ALA A 40 6.43 11.17 29.23
N LEU A 41 5.52 12.09 29.58
CA LEU A 41 4.56 11.91 30.68
C LEU A 41 3.61 10.75 30.40
N ALA A 42 3.07 10.63 29.17
CA ALA A 42 2.21 9.50 28.79
C ALA A 42 2.93 8.14 28.90
N LYS A 43 4.20 8.07 28.50
CA LYS A 43 5.01 6.85 28.63
C LYS A 43 5.24 6.47 30.10
N SER A 44 5.58 7.43 30.94
CA SER A 44 5.84 7.21 32.37
C SER A 44 4.57 6.86 33.15
N SER A 45 3.47 7.56 32.86
CA SER A 45 2.15 7.25 33.41
C SER A 45 1.73 5.81 33.10
N ARG A 46 1.95 5.33 31.87
CA ARG A 46 1.66 3.94 31.48
C ARG A 46 2.49 2.91 32.28
N THR A 47 3.67 3.28 32.77
CA THR A 47 4.49 2.42 33.64
C THR A 47 4.06 2.43 35.11
N GLY A 48 3.01 3.18 35.45
CA GLY A 48 2.40 3.21 36.79
C GLY A 48 2.77 4.43 37.65
N ASN A 49 3.43 5.45 37.08
CA ASN A 49 3.72 6.67 37.83
C ASN A 49 2.50 7.60 37.87
N GLU A 50 1.82 7.65 39.03
CA GLU A 50 0.62 8.47 39.23
C GLU A 50 0.92 9.97 39.29
N GLN A 51 2.13 10.38 39.69
CA GLN A 51 2.53 11.80 39.69
C GLN A 51 2.62 12.34 38.27
N ASP A 52 3.27 11.59 37.37
CA ASP A 52 3.39 11.95 35.96
C ASP A 52 2.03 11.89 35.25
N ARG A 53 1.10 11.05 35.73
CA ARG A 53 -0.28 11.04 35.26
C ARG A 53 -1.00 12.35 35.58
N GLN A 54 -0.86 12.85 36.81
CA GLN A 54 -1.45 14.13 37.17
C GLN A 54 -0.81 15.28 36.38
N ALA A 55 0.52 15.28 36.25
CA ALA A 55 1.22 16.26 35.43
C ALA A 55 0.77 16.24 33.96
N LEU A 56 0.53 15.05 33.39
CA LEU A 56 -0.03 14.93 32.03
C LEU A 56 -1.41 15.59 31.92
N ILE A 57 -2.29 15.36 32.90
CA ILE A 57 -3.62 15.96 32.94
C ILE A 57 -3.52 17.49 33.01
N ASP A 58 -2.63 18.00 33.86
CA ASP A 58 -2.42 19.44 34.05
C ASP A 58 -1.88 20.10 32.76
N VAL A 59 -0.91 19.48 32.08
CA VAL A 59 -0.38 19.95 30.79
C VAL A 59 -1.47 19.98 29.73
N LEU A 60 -2.31 18.96 29.64
CA LEU A 60 -3.43 18.91 28.69
C LEU A 60 -4.48 19.97 28.97
N HIS A 61 -4.78 20.26 30.24
CA HIS A 61 -5.69 21.34 30.63
C HIS A 61 -5.13 22.75 30.38
N ALA A 62 -3.80 22.89 30.36
CA ALA A 62 -3.12 24.17 30.12
C ALA A 62 -2.93 24.49 28.62
N LEU A 63 -3.25 23.57 27.70
CA LEU A 63 -3.17 23.84 26.26
C LEU A 63 -4.20 24.89 25.85
N THR A 64 -3.74 25.89 25.10
CA THR A 64 -4.63 26.91 24.53
C THR A 64 -5.30 26.38 23.25
N ASP A 65 -6.42 26.99 22.85
CA ASP A 65 -7.13 26.62 21.61
C ASP A 65 -6.24 26.68 20.36
N GLU A 66 -5.28 27.61 20.33
CA GLU A 66 -4.30 27.76 19.25
C GLU A 66 -3.27 26.62 19.22
N GLU A 67 -3.01 25.98 20.36
CA GLU A 67 -2.03 24.90 20.51
C GLU A 67 -2.64 23.51 20.33
N LEU A 68 -3.94 23.36 20.61
CA LEU A 68 -4.64 22.07 20.50
C LEU A 68 -4.48 21.45 19.11
N LEU A 69 -4.69 22.23 18.05
CA LEU A 69 -4.64 21.74 16.68
C LEU A 69 -3.20 21.34 16.26
N PRO A 70 -2.15 22.17 16.42
CA PRO A 70 -0.78 21.77 16.15
C PRO A 70 -0.32 20.53 16.92
N VAL A 71 -0.67 20.43 18.21
CA VAL A 71 -0.29 19.27 19.05
C VAL A 71 -0.99 17.99 18.56
N ALA A 72 -2.30 18.04 18.28
CA ALA A 72 -3.04 16.90 17.75
C ALA A 72 -2.51 16.45 16.38
N ARG A 73 -2.20 17.40 15.48
CA ARG A 73 -1.62 17.12 14.16
C ARG A 73 -0.22 16.50 14.28
N ALA A 74 0.60 16.96 15.23
CA ALA A 74 1.91 16.37 15.47
C ALA A 74 1.79 14.88 15.82
N PHE A 75 0.94 14.50 16.77
CA PHE A 75 0.74 13.09 17.13
C PHE A 75 0.17 12.27 15.97
N ASN A 76 -0.75 12.82 15.17
CA ASN A 76 -1.28 12.17 13.97
C ASN A 76 -0.15 11.89 12.96
N HIS A 77 0.70 12.88 12.66
CA HIS A 77 1.83 12.69 11.75
C HIS A 77 2.89 11.72 12.30
N PHE A 78 3.21 11.75 13.60
CA PHE A 78 4.10 10.76 14.20
C PHE A 78 3.55 9.33 14.02
N LEU A 79 2.25 9.12 14.24
CA LEU A 79 1.61 7.82 14.04
C LEU A 79 1.64 7.40 12.57
N ASN A 80 1.29 8.30 11.64
CA ASN A 80 1.32 7.98 10.21
C ASN A 80 2.73 7.63 9.73
N LEU A 81 3.76 8.37 10.17
CA LEU A 81 5.15 8.05 9.83
C LEU A 81 5.62 6.73 10.45
N ALA A 82 5.17 6.41 11.67
CA ALA A 82 5.42 5.11 12.27
C ALA A 82 4.77 3.98 11.47
N ASN A 83 3.53 4.16 11.02
CA ASN A 83 2.82 3.20 10.16
C ASN A 83 3.54 3.02 8.82
N VAL A 84 4.04 4.10 8.20
CA VAL A 84 4.84 4.02 6.97
C VAL A 84 6.12 3.21 7.20
N ALA A 85 6.84 3.48 8.30
CA ALA A 85 8.05 2.73 8.64
C ALA A 85 7.76 1.25 8.93
N GLU A 86 6.64 0.93 9.59
CA GLU A 86 6.20 -0.44 9.86
C GLU A 86 5.82 -1.17 8.57
N GLN A 87 4.98 -0.57 7.73
CA GLN A 87 4.59 -1.13 6.42
C GLN A 87 5.82 -1.36 5.54
N PHE A 88 6.74 -0.39 5.50
CA PHE A 88 8.00 -0.54 4.79
C PHE A 88 8.84 -1.69 5.37
N HIS A 89 8.93 -1.80 6.70
CA HIS A 89 9.66 -2.88 7.34
C HIS A 89 9.09 -4.26 6.96
N THR A 90 7.78 -4.41 6.76
CA THR A 90 7.18 -5.68 6.29
C THR A 90 7.65 -6.08 4.88
N ILE A 91 7.96 -5.13 4.02
CA ILE A 91 8.40 -5.36 2.63
C ILE A 91 9.91 -5.15 2.41
N SER A 92 10.64 -4.80 3.48
CA SER A 92 12.07 -4.50 3.45
C SER A 92 12.92 -5.70 3.05
N ARG A 93 14.00 -5.44 2.30
CA ARG A 93 14.97 -6.47 1.88
C ARG A 93 15.76 -7.06 3.05
N PHE A 94 15.83 -6.34 4.16
CA PHE A 94 16.56 -6.78 5.37
C PHE A 94 15.65 -7.41 6.42
N ASN A 95 14.33 -7.20 6.32
CA ASN A 95 13.36 -7.99 7.09
C ASN A 95 13.08 -9.35 6.44
N ASP A 96 13.79 -9.65 5.35
CA ASP A 96 13.98 -10.96 4.74
C ASP A 96 14.76 -11.94 5.64
N VAL A 97 14.65 -11.77 6.96
CA VAL A 97 14.63 -12.87 7.94
C VAL A 97 13.50 -13.87 7.61
N GLY A 98 12.62 -13.53 6.65
CA GLY A 98 11.70 -14.39 5.91
C GLY A 98 12.27 -15.14 4.69
N PHE A 99 13.50 -14.92 4.23
CA PHE A 99 14.06 -15.74 3.13
C PHE A 99 14.23 -17.23 3.54
N CYS A 100 14.19 -17.51 4.85
CA CYS A 100 14.11 -18.87 5.43
C CYS A 100 12.70 -19.27 5.91
N GLN A 101 11.75 -18.34 6.02
CA GLN A 101 10.32 -18.66 6.12
C GLN A 101 9.70 -18.38 4.76
N LEU A 102 9.81 -19.38 3.88
CA LEU A 102 8.96 -19.55 2.70
C LEU A 102 7.65 -18.79 2.86
N SER A 103 7.24 -17.97 1.88
CA SER A 103 5.92 -17.33 1.87
C SER A 103 4.86 -18.34 2.39
N PRO A 104 3.87 -17.94 3.21
CA PRO A 104 2.84 -18.87 3.68
C PRO A 104 2.25 -19.73 2.56
N LEU A 105 2.17 -19.15 1.36
CA LEU A 105 1.89 -19.83 0.10
C LEU A 105 2.86 -20.99 -0.18
N THR A 106 4.15 -20.70 -0.28
CA THR A 106 5.20 -21.69 -0.53
C THR A 106 5.25 -22.77 0.56
N GLN A 107 5.03 -22.43 1.83
CA GLN A 107 4.92 -23.43 2.91
C GLN A 107 3.75 -24.37 2.67
N THR A 108 2.60 -23.82 2.28
CA THR A 108 1.39 -24.59 1.97
C THR A 108 1.63 -25.51 0.78
N LEU A 109 2.23 -25.01 -0.30
CA LEU A 109 2.54 -25.81 -1.50
C LEU A 109 3.53 -26.93 -1.19
N LYS A 110 4.58 -26.68 -0.39
CA LYS A 110 5.51 -27.74 0.04
C LYS A 110 4.85 -28.77 0.95
N ALA A 111 3.97 -28.34 1.85
CA ALA A 111 3.23 -29.25 2.71
C ALA A 111 2.30 -30.15 1.87
N LEU A 112 1.59 -29.59 0.89
CA LEU A 112 0.76 -30.34 -0.06
C LEU A 112 1.60 -31.33 -0.88
N ALA A 113 2.77 -30.90 -1.39
CA ALA A 113 3.69 -31.78 -2.11
C ALA A 113 4.15 -32.97 -1.25
N SER A 114 4.52 -32.73 0.01
CA SER A 114 4.91 -33.78 0.95
C SER A 114 3.75 -34.73 1.28
N GLN A 115 2.54 -34.20 1.43
CA GLN A 115 1.35 -35.02 1.65
C GLN A 115 0.97 -35.86 0.44
N ALA A 116 1.18 -35.35 -0.77
CA ALA A 116 1.01 -36.10 -2.00
C ALA A 116 2.02 -37.25 -2.12
N GLN A 117 3.29 -37.00 -1.82
CA GLN A 117 4.34 -38.03 -1.81
C GLN A 117 4.10 -39.14 -0.77
N THR A 118 3.52 -38.79 0.38
CA THR A 118 3.16 -39.77 1.43
C THR A 118 1.83 -40.48 1.16
N GLY A 119 1.17 -40.21 0.03
CA GLY A 119 -0.10 -40.83 -0.36
C GLY A 119 -1.31 -40.38 0.46
N LYS A 120 -1.16 -39.34 1.30
CA LYS A 120 -2.25 -38.79 2.12
C LYS A 120 -3.24 -37.96 1.29
N VAL A 121 -2.76 -37.36 0.21
CA VAL A 121 -3.56 -36.52 -0.70
C VAL A 121 -3.32 -36.99 -2.13
N ASN A 122 -4.38 -37.09 -2.93
CA ASN A 122 -4.25 -37.45 -4.34
C ASN A 122 -3.77 -36.22 -5.15
N PRO A 123 -2.70 -36.31 -5.95
CA PRO A 123 -2.23 -35.22 -6.82
C PRO A 123 -3.33 -34.65 -7.73
N ASN A 124 -4.21 -35.49 -8.26
CA ASN A 124 -5.30 -35.04 -9.13
C ASN A 124 -6.31 -34.16 -8.37
N GLN A 125 -6.54 -34.44 -7.08
CA GLN A 125 -7.40 -33.60 -6.25
C GLN A 125 -6.78 -32.23 -6.00
N ILE A 126 -5.45 -32.16 -5.89
CA ILE A 126 -4.72 -30.88 -5.75
C ILE A 126 -4.89 -30.07 -7.04
N ALA A 127 -4.67 -30.68 -8.20
CA ALA A 127 -4.86 -30.04 -9.50
C ALA A 127 -6.30 -29.52 -9.68
N ASP A 128 -7.30 -30.37 -9.39
CA ASP A 128 -8.72 -29.99 -9.47
C ASP A 128 -9.08 -28.84 -8.51
N THR A 129 -8.47 -28.81 -7.33
CA THR A 129 -8.72 -27.76 -6.33
C THR A 129 -8.10 -26.44 -6.76
N LEU A 130 -6.86 -26.48 -7.28
CA LEU A 130 -6.19 -25.31 -7.82
C LEU A 130 -6.96 -24.73 -9.01
N ALA A 131 -7.45 -25.59 -9.92
CA ALA A 131 -8.25 -25.18 -11.07
C ALA A 131 -9.59 -24.51 -10.68
N LYS A 132 -10.16 -24.88 -9.52
CA LYS A 132 -11.44 -24.34 -9.01
C LYS A 132 -11.26 -23.19 -8.01
N LEU A 133 -10.03 -22.77 -7.73
CA LEU A 133 -9.77 -21.71 -6.77
C LEU A 133 -10.45 -20.41 -7.24
N HIS A 134 -11.25 -19.82 -6.37
CA HIS A 134 -11.91 -18.55 -6.62
C HIS A 134 -11.85 -17.71 -5.34
N ILE A 135 -11.34 -16.49 -5.49
CA ILE A 135 -11.10 -15.52 -4.42
C ILE A 135 -11.74 -14.21 -4.88
N ASN A 136 -12.82 -13.80 -4.22
CA ASN A 136 -13.44 -12.50 -4.47
C ASN A 136 -13.20 -11.56 -3.29
N LEU A 137 -12.46 -10.49 -3.54
CA LEU A 137 -12.16 -9.44 -2.57
C LEU A 137 -13.08 -8.25 -2.79
N VAL A 138 -13.93 -7.94 -1.79
CA VAL A 138 -14.89 -6.84 -1.87
C VAL A 138 -14.32 -5.60 -1.20
N LEU A 139 -14.03 -4.57 -2.00
CA LEU A 139 -13.58 -3.26 -1.53
C LEU A 139 -14.75 -2.46 -0.96
N THR A 140 -14.62 -2.03 0.29
CA THR A 140 -15.60 -1.21 0.99
C THR A 140 -15.06 0.21 1.21
N ALA A 141 -15.97 1.17 1.41
CA ALA A 141 -15.57 2.51 1.81
C ALA A 141 -14.98 2.47 3.22
N HIS A 142 -13.89 3.21 3.45
CA HIS A 142 -13.31 3.31 4.79
C HIS A 142 -14.07 4.36 5.62
N PRO A 143 -14.76 3.95 6.70
CA PRO A 143 -15.72 4.81 7.42
C PRO A 143 -15.09 6.02 8.13
N THR A 144 -13.77 6.00 8.32
CA THR A 144 -13.00 7.02 9.05
C THR A 144 -11.79 7.56 8.30
N GLU A 145 -11.65 7.30 6.99
CA GLU A 145 -10.44 7.73 6.27
C GLU A 145 -10.50 9.22 5.92
N VAL A 146 -10.15 10.03 6.92
CA VAL A 146 -10.01 11.49 6.83
C VAL A 146 -8.86 11.87 5.89
N THR A 147 -7.85 11.00 5.76
CA THR A 147 -6.64 11.23 4.97
C THR A 147 -6.96 11.48 3.49
N ARG A 148 -6.42 12.56 2.95
CA ARG A 148 -6.59 12.94 1.54
C ARG A 148 -5.66 12.10 0.66
N ARG A 149 -6.05 11.87 -0.61
CA ARG A 149 -5.20 11.24 -1.65
C ARG A 149 -3.79 11.84 -1.70
N THR A 150 -3.70 13.15 -1.52
CA THR A 150 -2.43 13.88 -1.52
C THR A 150 -1.48 13.48 -0.40
N ILE A 151 -1.98 12.97 0.73
CA ILE A 151 -1.17 12.45 1.84
C ILE A 151 -0.77 11.00 1.56
N ILE A 152 -1.70 10.18 1.05
CA ILE A 152 -1.41 8.77 0.68
C ILE A 152 -0.28 8.69 -0.34
N ASN A 153 -0.32 9.51 -1.40
CA ASN A 153 0.75 9.54 -2.41
C ASN A 153 2.11 9.90 -1.79
N LYS A 154 2.14 10.80 -0.80
CA LYS A 154 3.39 11.14 -0.08
C LYS A 154 3.87 9.96 0.76
N HIS A 155 2.97 9.17 1.36
CA HIS A 155 3.34 7.97 2.11
C HIS A 155 3.92 6.88 1.21
N VAL A 156 3.36 6.66 0.02
CA VAL A 156 3.93 5.77 -0.99
C VAL A 156 5.34 6.24 -1.37
N GLU A 157 5.50 7.52 -1.70
CA GLU A 157 6.81 8.06 -2.08
C GLU A 157 7.84 8.05 -0.93
N LEU A 158 7.38 8.22 0.32
CA LEU A 158 8.21 8.03 1.52
C LEU A 158 8.69 6.58 1.62
N SER A 159 7.81 5.60 1.38
CA SER A 159 8.18 4.18 1.35
C SER A 159 9.23 3.90 0.28
N ASP A 160 9.09 4.48 -0.91
CA ASP A 160 10.07 4.35 -1.99
C ASP A 160 11.42 4.98 -1.62
N CYS A 161 11.41 6.12 -0.94
CA CYS A 161 12.63 6.75 -0.41
C CYS A 161 13.32 5.87 0.65
N LEU A 162 12.54 5.23 1.54
CA LEU A 162 13.09 4.28 2.52
C LEU A 162 13.70 3.06 1.81
N ALA A 163 13.05 2.53 0.77
CA ALA A 163 13.57 1.45 -0.06
C ALA A 163 14.89 1.84 -0.75
N ALA A 164 14.96 3.08 -1.24
CA ALA A 164 16.17 3.62 -1.83
C ALA A 164 17.30 3.77 -0.80
N LEU A 165 17.00 4.20 0.45
CA LEU A 165 18.00 4.32 1.52
C LEU A 165 18.59 2.98 1.98
N GLU A 166 17.85 1.87 1.83
CA GLU A 166 18.33 0.52 2.15
C GLU A 166 19.40 0.02 1.18
N ARG A 167 19.53 0.63 -0.01
CA ARG A 167 20.55 0.24 -0.98
C ARG A 167 21.95 0.47 -0.40
N THR A 168 22.76 -0.58 -0.41
CA THR A 168 24.15 -0.57 0.11
C THR A 168 25.14 0.11 -0.84
N ASP A 169 24.75 0.34 -2.10
CA ASP A 169 25.55 0.92 -3.16
C ASP A 169 25.35 2.44 -3.35
N ASN A 170 24.56 3.08 -2.49
CA ASN A 170 24.32 4.53 -2.57
C ASN A 170 25.61 5.33 -2.32
N LEU A 171 25.90 6.27 -3.23
CA LEU A 171 26.96 7.25 -3.01
C LEU A 171 26.54 8.27 -1.93
N PRO A 172 27.49 8.92 -1.23
CA PRO A 172 27.16 9.87 -0.16
C PRO A 172 26.19 10.98 -0.58
N TYR A 173 26.37 11.56 -1.78
CA TYR A 173 25.47 12.60 -2.30
C TYR A 173 24.07 12.06 -2.64
N GLU A 174 23.95 10.80 -3.06
CA GLU A 174 22.65 10.17 -3.37
C GLU A 174 21.86 9.97 -2.10
N ARG A 175 22.53 9.48 -1.05
CA ARG A 175 21.94 9.34 0.28
C ARG A 175 21.44 10.69 0.81
N GLU A 176 22.24 11.75 0.67
CA GLU A 176 21.84 13.11 1.06
C GLU A 176 20.61 13.58 0.28
N ASN A 177 20.58 13.39 -1.04
CA ASN A 177 19.43 13.73 -1.88
C ASN A 177 18.16 12.99 -1.46
N ILE A 178 18.24 11.70 -1.12
CA ILE A 178 17.09 10.93 -0.64
C ILE A 178 16.61 11.46 0.71
N LEU A 179 17.52 11.77 1.65
CA LEU A 179 17.16 12.36 2.94
C LEU A 179 16.49 13.73 2.77
N ASN A 180 17.00 14.56 1.86
CA ASN A 180 16.40 15.85 1.51
C ASN A 180 14.99 15.66 0.93
N ARG A 181 14.78 14.64 0.07
CA ARG A 181 13.46 14.32 -0.46
C ARG A 181 12.48 13.89 0.63
N ILE A 182 12.92 13.05 1.57
CA ILE A 182 12.10 12.65 2.73
C ILE A 182 11.70 13.88 3.56
N ALA A 183 12.65 14.78 3.85
CA ALA A 183 12.38 16.02 4.58
C ALA A 183 11.35 16.90 3.84
N GLN A 184 11.47 17.03 2.51
CA GLN A 184 10.50 17.75 1.69
C GLN A 184 9.11 17.11 1.77
N LEU A 185 9.00 15.78 1.68
CA LEU A 185 7.72 15.08 1.74
C LEU A 185 7.04 15.24 3.11
N ILE A 186 7.82 15.17 4.19
CA ILE A 186 7.33 15.42 5.56
C ILE A 186 6.85 16.86 5.71
N SER A 187 7.64 17.84 5.24
CA SER A 187 7.25 19.25 5.25
C SER A 187 5.97 19.50 4.45
N GLN A 188 5.87 18.94 3.25
CA GLN A 188 4.65 19.04 2.45
C GLN A 188 3.45 18.41 3.14
N ALA A 189 3.62 17.25 3.80
CA ALA A 189 2.54 16.61 4.56
C ALA A 189 2.08 17.50 5.72
N TRP A 190 3.01 18.09 6.48
CA TRP A 190 2.72 19.00 7.59
C TRP A 190 1.96 20.26 7.15
N HIS A 191 2.33 20.85 6.02
CA HIS A 191 1.69 22.05 5.48
C HIS A 191 0.45 21.76 4.61
N THR A 192 0.13 20.48 4.36
CA THR A 192 -1.12 20.08 3.70
C THR A 192 -2.24 19.98 4.74
N ASP A 193 -3.36 20.65 4.49
CA ASP A 193 -4.58 20.52 5.31
C ASP A 193 -5.13 19.08 5.18
N ASP A 194 -4.85 18.26 6.20
CA ASP A 194 -5.21 16.85 6.29
C ASP A 194 -6.64 16.65 6.79
N ILE A 195 -7.23 17.66 7.43
CA ILE A 195 -8.61 17.63 7.88
C ILE A 195 -9.54 17.94 6.70
N ARG A 196 -10.49 17.03 6.44
CA ARG A 196 -11.55 17.30 5.46
C ARG A 196 -12.58 18.25 6.09
N ARG A 197 -12.83 19.37 5.42
CA ARG A 197 -13.85 20.35 5.84
C ARG A 197 -15.28 19.90 5.53
N SER A 198 -15.43 18.97 4.60
CA SER A 198 -16.70 18.40 4.17
C SER A 198 -16.62 16.87 4.14
N ARG A 199 -17.73 16.22 4.45
CA ARG A 199 -17.86 14.76 4.33
C ARG A 199 -17.64 14.35 2.86
N PRO A 200 -16.90 13.26 2.57
CA PRO A 200 -16.80 12.74 1.21
C PRO A 200 -18.17 12.42 0.63
N THR A 201 -18.32 12.64 -0.68
CA THR A 201 -19.47 12.10 -1.40
C THR A 201 -19.23 10.61 -1.71
N PRO A 202 -20.27 9.80 -1.91
CA PRO A 202 -20.07 8.40 -2.32
C PRO A 202 -19.27 8.25 -3.62
N ILE A 203 -19.29 9.27 -4.49
CA ILE A 203 -18.48 9.32 -5.70
C ILE A 203 -17.00 9.47 -5.36
N ASP A 204 -16.65 10.28 -4.35
CA ASP A 204 -15.27 10.45 -3.89
C ASP A 204 -14.73 9.15 -3.29
N GLU A 205 -15.57 8.41 -2.56
CA GLU A 205 -15.22 7.08 -2.03
C GLU A 205 -14.96 6.08 -3.17
N ALA A 206 -15.83 6.02 -4.17
CA ALA A 206 -15.62 5.16 -5.34
C ALA A 206 -14.34 5.52 -6.11
N LYS A 207 -14.08 6.81 -6.34
CA LYS A 207 -12.83 7.29 -6.95
C LYS A 207 -11.59 6.86 -6.16
N TRP A 208 -11.69 6.80 -4.84
CA TRP A 208 -10.60 6.32 -4.00
C TRP A 208 -10.37 4.81 -4.19
N GLY A 209 -11.44 4.01 -4.17
CA GLY A 209 -11.34 2.57 -4.44
C GLY A 209 -10.69 2.28 -5.79
N PHE A 210 -11.07 3.06 -6.81
CA PHE A 210 -10.46 2.98 -8.14
C PHE A 210 -8.98 3.38 -8.17
N ALA A 211 -8.58 4.37 -7.38
CA ALA A 211 -7.16 4.72 -7.24
C ALA A 211 -6.33 3.58 -6.61
N VAL A 212 -6.91 2.77 -5.71
CA VAL A 212 -6.25 1.57 -5.19
C VAL A 212 -6.02 0.54 -6.29
N ILE A 213 -6.99 0.39 -7.20
CA ILE A 213 -6.84 -0.49 -8.36
C ILE A 213 -5.70 0.00 -9.25
N GLU A 214 -5.74 1.25 -9.71
CA GLU A 214 -4.73 1.84 -10.60
C GLU A 214 -3.31 1.78 -10.00
N ASN A 215 -3.14 2.24 -8.77
CA ASN A 215 -1.79 2.47 -8.21
C ASN A 215 -1.18 1.22 -7.56
N SER A 216 -1.97 0.17 -7.32
CA SER A 216 -1.50 -1.02 -6.62
C SER A 216 -1.96 -2.31 -7.28
N LEU A 217 -3.27 -2.58 -7.31
CA LEU A 217 -3.79 -3.91 -7.67
C LEU A 217 -3.54 -4.25 -9.14
N TRP A 218 -3.59 -3.25 -10.05
CA TRP A 218 -3.34 -3.42 -11.47
C TRP A 218 -1.99 -4.10 -11.75
N HIS A 219 -0.97 -3.75 -10.96
CA HIS A 219 0.36 -4.34 -11.10
C HIS A 219 0.60 -5.50 -10.11
N ALA A 220 -0.03 -5.48 -8.94
CA ALA A 220 0.19 -6.50 -7.91
C ALA A 220 -0.43 -7.85 -8.29
N VAL A 221 -1.62 -7.87 -8.88
CA VAL A 221 -2.32 -9.11 -9.24
C VAL A 221 -1.55 -9.92 -10.30
N PRO A 222 -1.10 -9.35 -11.44
CA PRO A 222 -0.31 -10.10 -12.41
C PRO A 222 1.02 -10.61 -11.86
N ARG A 223 1.69 -9.84 -10.99
CA ARG A 223 2.93 -10.26 -10.31
C ARG A 223 2.67 -11.46 -9.39
N PHE A 224 1.63 -11.37 -8.56
CA PHE A 224 1.22 -12.48 -7.69
C PHE A 224 0.90 -13.75 -8.50
N LEU A 225 0.13 -13.65 -9.58
CA LEU A 225 -0.21 -14.82 -10.42
C LEU A 225 1.02 -15.45 -11.07
N ARG A 226 2.01 -14.64 -11.46
CA ARG A 226 3.29 -15.11 -12.01
C ARG A 226 4.10 -15.88 -10.97
N ASP A 227 4.24 -15.31 -9.77
CA ASP A 227 4.95 -15.96 -8.67
C ASP A 227 4.22 -17.23 -8.22
N PHE A 228 2.89 -17.18 -8.11
CA PHE A 228 2.05 -18.34 -7.78
C PHE A 228 2.24 -19.48 -8.79
N SER A 229 2.18 -19.18 -10.09
CA SER A 229 2.37 -20.18 -11.15
C SER A 229 3.76 -20.82 -11.09
N LYS A 230 4.80 -20.01 -10.81
CA LYS A 230 6.18 -20.49 -10.65
C LYS A 230 6.30 -21.44 -9.45
N GLU A 231 5.74 -21.06 -8.31
CA GLU A 231 5.78 -21.86 -7.07
C GLU A 231 4.99 -23.17 -7.22
N VAL A 232 3.82 -23.14 -7.88
CA VAL A 232 3.02 -24.34 -8.20
C VAL A 232 3.81 -25.28 -9.10
N LYS A 233 4.43 -24.79 -10.18
CA LYS A 233 5.28 -25.60 -11.04
C LYS A 233 6.48 -26.18 -10.29
N GLN A 234 7.14 -25.38 -9.45
CA GLN A 234 8.33 -25.80 -8.72
C GLN A 234 8.04 -26.86 -7.64
N HIS A 235 6.89 -26.78 -6.97
CA HIS A 235 6.60 -27.65 -5.82
C HIS A 235 5.63 -28.79 -6.10
N LEU A 236 4.74 -28.63 -7.09
CA LEU A 236 3.71 -29.61 -7.42
C LEU A 236 3.88 -30.21 -8.82
N ASP A 237 4.80 -29.69 -9.65
CA ASP A 237 5.00 -30.10 -11.05
C ASP A 237 3.71 -29.99 -11.88
N LEU A 238 2.90 -28.96 -11.58
CA LEU A 238 1.66 -28.64 -12.27
C LEU A 238 1.80 -27.33 -13.05
N GLU A 239 1.18 -27.28 -14.23
CA GLU A 239 1.06 -26.05 -15.02
C GLU A 239 -0.37 -25.53 -14.94
N LEU A 240 -0.51 -24.24 -14.63
CA LEU A 240 -1.81 -23.57 -14.60
C LEU A 240 -2.17 -23.09 -16.02
N PRO A 241 -3.46 -23.06 -16.38
CA PRO A 241 -3.92 -22.51 -17.66
C PRO A 241 -3.47 -21.06 -17.90
N ASN A 242 -3.30 -20.67 -19.17
CA ASN A 242 -2.91 -19.30 -19.52
C ASN A 242 -3.98 -18.25 -19.15
N ASP A 243 -5.24 -18.66 -19.09
CA ASP A 243 -6.40 -17.85 -18.69
C ASP A 243 -6.73 -17.98 -17.18
N TYR A 244 -5.83 -18.57 -16.39
CA TYR A 244 -6.04 -18.79 -14.97
C TYR A 244 -6.05 -17.46 -14.19
N SER A 245 -7.24 -17.05 -13.75
CA SER A 245 -7.47 -15.83 -12.98
C SER A 245 -8.38 -16.10 -11.78
N PRO A 246 -7.87 -16.70 -10.69
CA PRO A 246 -8.67 -17.05 -9.51
C PRO A 246 -9.02 -15.83 -8.63
N VAL A 247 -8.45 -14.65 -8.90
CA VAL A 247 -8.64 -13.45 -8.06
C VAL A 247 -9.55 -12.45 -8.77
N GLU A 248 -10.67 -12.12 -8.14
CA GLU A 248 -11.61 -11.12 -8.56
C GLU A 248 -11.75 -10.03 -7.50
N PHE A 249 -11.99 -8.80 -7.97
CA PHE A 249 -12.27 -7.66 -7.10
C PHE A 249 -13.67 -7.13 -7.37
N THR A 250 -14.44 -6.94 -6.31
CA THR A 250 -15.75 -6.31 -6.34
C THR A 250 -15.71 -5.05 -5.47
N SER A 251 -16.66 -4.12 -5.65
CA SER A 251 -16.76 -2.95 -4.78
C SER A 251 -18.19 -2.70 -4.31
N TRP A 252 -18.33 -2.25 -3.06
CA TRP A 252 -19.57 -1.72 -2.51
C TRP A 252 -19.69 -0.20 -2.62
N MET A 253 -18.62 0.50 -2.98
CA MET A 253 -18.61 1.96 -3.07
C MET A 253 -19.56 2.43 -4.19
N GLY A 254 -20.54 3.25 -3.83
CA GLY A 254 -21.61 3.68 -4.75
C GLY A 254 -22.70 2.65 -5.03
N GLY A 255 -22.60 1.42 -4.49
CA GLY A 255 -23.61 0.37 -4.59
C GLY A 255 -24.39 0.15 -3.30
N ASP A 256 -23.68 0.08 -2.17
CA ASP A 256 -24.28 -0.11 -0.86
C ASP A 256 -25.05 1.13 -0.41
N ARG A 257 -26.35 0.94 -0.19
CA ARG A 257 -27.30 1.98 0.18
C ARG A 257 -27.97 1.71 1.52
N ASP A 258 -27.55 0.66 2.22
CA ASP A 258 -28.11 0.33 3.52
C ASP A 258 -27.76 1.42 4.53
N GLY A 259 -28.79 2.06 5.09
CA GLY A 259 -28.62 3.20 6.02
C GLY A 259 -27.98 4.47 5.42
N ASN A 260 -27.76 4.57 4.10
CA ASN A 260 -27.07 5.69 3.47
C ASN A 260 -27.92 6.39 2.38
N PRO A 261 -28.64 7.48 2.71
CA PRO A 261 -29.52 8.18 1.76
C PRO A 261 -28.76 8.91 0.65
N PHE A 262 -27.44 9.09 0.78
CA PHE A 262 -26.62 9.76 -0.22
C PHE A 262 -26.27 8.86 -1.41
N VAL A 263 -26.48 7.54 -1.31
CA VAL A 263 -26.26 6.58 -2.40
C VAL A 263 -27.57 6.43 -3.19
N THR A 264 -27.77 7.34 -4.14
CA THR A 264 -28.92 7.34 -5.05
C THR A 264 -28.67 6.48 -6.29
N ALA A 265 -29.73 6.15 -7.05
CA ALA A 265 -29.57 5.43 -8.32
C ALA A 265 -28.67 6.19 -9.32
N GLN A 266 -28.75 7.53 -9.33
CA GLN A 266 -27.88 8.38 -10.16
C GLN A 266 -26.41 8.27 -9.74
N VAL A 267 -26.13 8.22 -8.44
CA VAL A 267 -24.79 8.00 -7.91
C VAL A 267 -24.26 6.63 -8.33
N THR A 268 -25.05 5.56 -8.19
CA THR A 268 -24.66 4.22 -8.63
C THR A 268 -24.33 4.20 -10.13
N GLN A 269 -25.16 4.83 -10.96
CA GLN A 269 -24.89 4.92 -12.40
C GLN A 269 -23.57 5.65 -12.70
N GLN A 270 -23.33 6.79 -12.06
CA GLN A 270 -22.09 7.55 -12.25
C GLN A 270 -20.84 6.75 -11.84
N VAL A 271 -20.94 5.98 -10.75
CA VAL A 271 -19.83 5.12 -10.31
C VAL A 271 -19.57 3.98 -11.30
N LEU A 272 -20.63 3.36 -11.85
CA LEU A 272 -20.49 2.35 -12.90
C LEU A 272 -19.84 2.91 -14.17
N ASP A 273 -20.29 4.07 -14.64
CA ASP A 273 -19.72 4.73 -15.83
C ASP A 273 -18.26 5.12 -15.59
N HIS A 274 -17.93 5.60 -14.39
CA HIS A 274 -16.55 5.94 -14.03
C HIS A 274 -15.64 4.70 -13.96
N GLY A 275 -16.14 3.59 -13.41
CA GLY A 275 -15.41 2.32 -13.39
C GLY A 275 -15.11 1.80 -14.80
N ARG A 276 -16.07 1.88 -15.72
CA ARG A 276 -15.88 1.54 -17.14
C ARG A 276 -14.85 2.44 -17.81
N TRP A 277 -14.92 3.75 -17.57
CA TRP A 277 -13.95 4.70 -18.10
C TRP A 277 -12.53 4.39 -17.60
N MET A 278 -12.36 4.10 -16.31
CA MET A 278 -11.04 3.76 -15.77
C MET A 278 -10.50 2.45 -16.35
N ALA A 279 -11.34 1.43 -16.50
CA ALA A 279 -10.91 0.18 -17.12
C ALA A 279 -10.38 0.43 -18.54
N LEU A 280 -11.08 1.22 -19.35
CA LEU A 280 -10.63 1.59 -20.69
C LEU A 280 -9.30 2.36 -20.67
N ASP A 281 -9.15 3.31 -19.74
CA ASP A 281 -7.93 4.08 -19.58
C ASP A 281 -6.72 3.19 -19.20
N LEU A 282 -6.89 2.27 -18.27
CA LEU A 282 -5.84 1.33 -17.85
C LEU A 282 -5.47 0.36 -18.99
N TYR A 283 -6.45 -0.23 -19.67
CA TYR A 283 -6.19 -1.09 -20.83
C TYR A 283 -5.51 -0.34 -21.98
N SER A 284 -5.87 0.93 -22.22
CA SER A 284 -5.21 1.74 -23.25
C SER A 284 -3.71 1.87 -22.99
N ARG A 285 -3.31 2.14 -21.74
CA ARG A 285 -1.89 2.27 -21.35
C ARG A 285 -1.13 0.95 -21.55
N ASP A 286 -1.76 -0.18 -21.23
CA ASP A 286 -1.17 -1.51 -21.44
C ASP A 286 -1.03 -1.81 -22.94
N ILE A 287 -2.04 -1.49 -23.76
CA ILE A 287 -2.01 -1.66 -25.22
C ILE A 287 -0.93 -0.78 -25.86
N ASP A 288 -0.79 0.48 -25.44
CA ASP A 288 0.27 1.38 -25.93
C ASP A 288 1.66 0.79 -25.67
N THR A 289 1.85 0.19 -24.49
CA THR A 289 3.10 -0.50 -24.13
C THR A 289 3.32 -1.71 -25.05
N LEU A 290 2.31 -2.56 -25.24
CA LEU A 290 2.39 -3.72 -26.13
C LEU A 290 2.67 -3.34 -27.59
N SER A 291 2.03 -2.28 -28.11
CA SER A 291 2.30 -1.80 -29.47
C SER A 291 3.76 -1.38 -29.67
N THR A 292 4.39 -0.87 -28.61
CA THR A 292 5.79 -0.45 -28.65
C THR A 292 6.71 -1.68 -28.57
N GLU A 293 6.41 -2.64 -27.70
CA GLU A 293 7.27 -3.79 -27.42
C GLU A 293 7.16 -4.92 -28.45
N LEU A 294 5.95 -5.22 -28.95
CA LEU A 294 5.67 -6.32 -29.88
C LEU A 294 6.08 -5.99 -31.33
N SER A 295 7.38 -5.72 -31.50
CA SER A 295 8.02 -5.36 -32.77
C SER A 295 8.42 -6.56 -33.65
N MET A 296 8.01 -7.77 -33.28
CA MET A 296 8.38 -9.00 -33.96
C MET A 296 7.72 -9.10 -35.34
N SER A 297 8.50 -9.52 -36.35
CA SER A 297 8.00 -9.77 -37.71
C SER A 297 7.55 -11.20 -37.94
N GLN A 298 8.06 -12.16 -37.16
CA GLN A 298 7.69 -13.57 -37.31
C GLN A 298 6.37 -13.86 -36.59
N ALA A 299 5.37 -14.29 -37.35
CA ALA A 299 4.03 -14.64 -36.86
C ALA A 299 3.50 -15.93 -37.50
N SER A 300 2.40 -16.46 -36.96
CA SER A 300 1.64 -17.52 -37.62
C SER A 300 0.88 -16.98 -38.83
N ASP A 301 0.60 -17.85 -39.81
CA ASP A 301 -0.18 -17.49 -41.00
C ASP A 301 -1.56 -16.88 -40.63
N GLU A 302 -2.20 -17.42 -39.58
CA GLU A 302 -3.46 -16.92 -39.04
C GLU A 302 -3.37 -15.46 -38.57
N LEU A 303 -2.29 -15.09 -37.89
CA LEU A 303 -2.10 -13.73 -37.41
C LEU A 303 -1.77 -12.77 -38.56
N VAL A 304 -0.97 -13.21 -39.54
CA VAL A 304 -0.68 -12.40 -40.75
C VAL A 304 -1.96 -12.13 -41.54
N GLU A 305 -2.84 -13.13 -41.67
CA GLU A 305 -4.15 -12.95 -42.33
C GLU A 305 -5.04 -11.95 -41.56
N LEU A 306 -5.06 -12.03 -40.23
CA LEU A 306 -5.83 -11.11 -39.39
C LEU A 306 -5.30 -9.67 -39.44
N ALA A 307 -3.97 -9.51 -39.40
CA ALA A 307 -3.29 -8.22 -39.44
C ALA A 307 -3.35 -7.56 -40.83
N GLY A 308 -3.52 -8.35 -41.89
CA GLY A 308 -3.48 -7.87 -43.28
C GLY A 308 -2.09 -7.41 -43.74
N GLN A 309 -1.04 -7.67 -42.95
CA GLN A 309 0.35 -7.32 -43.24
C GLN A 309 1.32 -8.30 -42.57
N ASP A 310 2.49 -8.50 -43.19
CA ASP A 310 3.51 -9.46 -42.77
C ASP A 310 4.74 -8.81 -42.08
N PHE A 311 4.91 -7.49 -42.17
CA PHE A 311 6.09 -6.82 -41.64
C PHE A 311 6.02 -6.51 -40.14
N GLU A 312 4.84 -6.14 -39.62
CA GLU A 312 4.57 -5.89 -38.19
C GLU A 312 3.17 -6.40 -37.80
N PRO A 313 2.93 -7.72 -37.83
CA PRO A 313 1.60 -8.29 -37.64
C PRO A 313 1.03 -8.09 -36.23
N TYR A 314 1.89 -7.96 -35.20
CA TYR A 314 1.46 -7.73 -33.81
C TYR A 314 1.13 -6.26 -33.49
N ARG A 315 1.48 -5.32 -34.39
CA ARG A 315 1.23 -3.87 -34.22
C ARG A 315 0.04 -3.36 -35.03
N ALA A 316 -0.45 -4.17 -35.96
CA ALA A 316 -1.64 -3.89 -36.76
C ALA A 316 -2.90 -3.88 -35.88
#